data_AF-A0A8S9Y6S4-F1
#
_entry.id   AF-A0A8S9Y6S4-F1
#
_cell.length_a   1.000
_cell.length_b   1.000
_cell.length_c   1.000
_cell.angle_alpha   90.00
_cell.angle_beta   90.00
_cell.angle_gamma   90.00
#
_symmetry.space_group_name_H-M   'P 1'
#
loop_
_entity.id
_entity.type
_entity.pdbx_description
1 polymer ?
#
loop_
_entity_poly.entity_id
_entity_poly.type
_entity_poly.pdbx_seq_one_letter_code
_entity_poly.pdbx_strand_id
1 'polypeptide(L)'
;MNAFLKSLKGRKSHYSLKDTQKTYLPEELNIKKLHAMFTSQHPENKVSYESFHTYFETEFNISFGYPRKDTCSTCDSLKSEIGAIKEKLLKSTPDQEILKTLAQDLDDKEKERADHLKKSERFYNLKKLYRKKSSKSNKSSKKLLQPKRKKRVQTSVEVQLQNCYHGRLPIKAAKFRDLLHLSQFLERDEAKQFYRSLNQVEPPEDDEEDNDEFIDDPPIDVDPDGE
;
A
#
# COMPACT_ATOMS: atom_id res chain seq x y z
N MET A 1 31.26 -14.09 17.66
CA MET A 1 30.31 -13.60 16.63
C MET A 1 28.84 -13.73 17.06
N ASN A 2 28.34 -14.93 17.41
CA ASN A 2 26.93 -15.15 17.83
C ASN A 2 26.48 -14.27 19.02
N ALA A 3 27.27 -14.24 20.11
CA ALA A 3 26.96 -13.43 21.28
C ALA A 3 26.85 -11.92 20.97
N PHE A 4 27.75 -11.40 20.12
CA PHE A 4 27.72 -10.01 19.66
C PHE A 4 26.43 -9.70 18.89
N LEU A 5 26.08 -10.52 17.89
CA LEU A 5 24.88 -10.30 17.07
C LEU A 5 23.57 -10.43 17.88
N LYS A 6 23.50 -11.32 18.88
CA LYS A 6 22.35 -11.42 19.80
C LYS A 6 22.23 -10.24 20.76
N SER A 7 23.35 -9.57 21.08
CA SER A 7 23.34 -8.40 21.95
C SER A 7 22.76 -7.16 21.30
N LEU A 8 22.66 -7.14 19.97
CA LEU A 8 22.10 -6.03 19.21
C LEU A 8 20.62 -5.83 19.54
N LYS A 9 20.29 -4.66 20.10
CA LYS A 9 18.92 -4.26 20.39
C LYS A 9 18.30 -3.65 19.14
N GLY A 10 17.21 -4.24 18.66
CA GLY A 10 16.43 -3.72 17.53
C GLY A 10 14.95 -3.67 17.83
N ARG A 11 14.20 -2.97 16.96
CA ARG A 11 12.75 -2.94 17.01
C ARG A 11 12.19 -4.24 16.47
N LYS A 12 11.11 -4.71 17.08
CA LYS A 12 10.33 -5.82 16.52
C LYS A 12 9.17 -5.20 15.74
N SER A 13 8.85 -5.77 14.59
CA SER A 13 7.61 -5.37 13.90
C SER A 13 6.41 -5.76 14.76
N HIS A 14 5.43 -4.87 14.88
CA HIS A 14 4.29 -5.06 15.77
C HIS A 14 3.39 -6.24 15.36
N TYR A 15 3.28 -6.49 14.04
CA TYR A 15 2.43 -7.55 13.45
C TYR A 15 3.23 -8.68 12.78
N SER A 16 4.48 -8.93 13.18
CA SER A 16 5.14 -10.15 12.69
C SER A 16 4.28 -11.36 13.07
N LEU A 17 3.98 -12.21 12.08
CA LEU A 17 3.36 -13.52 12.30
C LEU A 17 4.15 -14.20 13.44
N LYS A 18 3.44 -14.84 14.39
CA LYS A 18 4.00 -15.42 15.62
C LYS A 18 5.29 -16.23 15.40
N ASP A 19 5.45 -16.79 14.21
CA ASP A 19 6.55 -17.66 13.80
C ASP A 19 7.82 -16.94 13.30
N THR A 20 7.75 -15.64 12.93
CA THR A 20 8.91 -14.92 12.39
C THR A 20 9.27 -13.71 13.26
N GLN A 21 10.21 -13.87 14.18
CA GLN A 21 10.74 -12.77 14.99
C GLN A 21 11.81 -12.00 14.20
N LYS A 22 11.39 -11.21 13.22
CA LYS A 22 12.30 -10.34 12.47
C LYS A 22 12.66 -9.11 13.30
N THR A 23 13.96 -8.85 13.46
CA THR A 23 14.47 -7.71 14.25
C THR A 23 14.97 -6.62 13.32
N TYR A 24 14.63 -5.37 13.61
CA TYR A 24 14.89 -4.21 12.78
C TYR A 24 15.87 -3.26 13.48
N LEU A 25 17.06 -3.11 12.91
CA LEU A 25 18.11 -2.20 13.37
C LEU A 25 17.94 -0.81 12.73
N PRO A 26 18.45 0.26 13.35
CA PRO A 26 18.48 1.60 12.74
C PRO A 26 19.11 1.62 11.34
N GLU A 27 18.65 2.53 10.47
CA GLU A 27 19.14 2.71 9.08
C GLU A 27 20.60 3.16 9.02
N GLU A 28 21.06 3.80 10.08
CA GLU A 28 22.44 4.25 10.22
C GLU A 28 23.42 3.09 10.37
N LEU A 29 22.95 1.93 10.83
CA LEU A 29 23.75 0.72 10.95
C LEU A 29 23.75 -0.04 9.61
N ASN A 30 24.90 -0.60 9.29
CA ASN A 30 25.09 -1.45 8.12
C ASN A 30 25.99 -2.62 8.51
N ILE A 31 25.94 -3.72 7.76
CA ILE A 31 26.72 -4.95 8.02
C ILE A 31 28.22 -4.63 8.12
N LYS A 32 28.74 -3.74 7.26
CA LYS A 32 30.12 -3.25 7.34
C LYS A 32 30.46 -2.58 8.68
N LYS A 33 29.56 -1.75 9.20
CA LYS A 33 29.74 -1.09 10.51
C LYS A 33 29.67 -2.11 11.65
N LEU A 34 28.77 -3.08 11.56
CA LEU A 34 28.67 -4.17 12.54
C LEU A 34 29.93 -5.05 12.55
N HIS A 35 30.50 -5.36 11.39
CA HIS A 35 31.76 -6.09 11.27
C HIS A 35 32.94 -5.30 11.84
N ALA A 36 33.01 -4.00 11.58
CA ALA A 36 34.01 -3.12 12.17
C ALA A 36 33.89 -3.08 13.70
N MET A 37 32.67 -2.89 14.23
CA MET A 37 32.39 -2.92 15.67
C MET A 37 32.78 -4.26 16.30
N PHE A 38 32.45 -5.38 15.64
CA PHE A 38 32.82 -6.73 16.09
C PHE A 38 34.34 -6.91 16.16
N THR A 39 35.05 -6.47 15.12
CA THR A 39 36.52 -6.57 15.05
C THR A 39 37.20 -5.70 16.11
N SER A 40 36.67 -4.51 16.39
CA SER A 40 37.17 -3.63 17.45
C SER A 40 36.94 -4.20 18.86
N GLN A 41 35.83 -4.89 19.09
CA GLN A 41 35.51 -5.48 20.40
C GLN A 41 36.18 -6.84 20.63
N HIS A 42 36.49 -7.58 19.56
CA HIS A 42 37.14 -8.89 19.61
C HIS A 42 38.38 -8.94 18.72
N PRO A 43 39.46 -8.22 19.07
CA PRO A 43 40.68 -8.16 18.28
C PRO A 43 41.38 -9.53 18.15
N GLU A 44 41.11 -10.45 19.09
CA GLU A 44 41.58 -11.84 19.11
C GLU A 44 40.97 -12.72 18.00
N ASN A 45 39.74 -12.41 17.58
CA ASN A 45 38.97 -13.20 16.63
C ASN A 45 38.88 -12.45 15.29
N LYS A 46 39.95 -12.54 14.48
CA LYS A 46 39.97 -11.97 13.14
C LYS A 46 39.06 -12.77 12.22
N VAL A 47 37.88 -12.23 11.94
CA VAL A 47 36.93 -12.80 10.98
C VAL A 47 36.89 -11.92 9.73
N SER A 48 36.92 -12.53 8.56
CA SER A 48 36.76 -11.82 7.30
C SER A 48 35.35 -11.22 7.19
N TYR A 49 35.22 -10.13 6.44
CA TYR A 49 33.93 -9.52 6.17
C TYR A 49 32.95 -10.51 5.52
N GLU A 50 33.44 -11.31 4.56
CA GLU A 50 32.62 -12.29 3.83
C GLU A 50 32.03 -13.33 4.79
N SER A 51 32.86 -13.91 5.66
CA SER A 51 32.41 -14.88 6.66
C SER A 51 31.42 -14.28 7.66
N PHE A 52 31.64 -13.02 8.06
CA PHE A 52 30.70 -12.29 8.92
C PHE A 52 29.36 -12.04 8.20
N HIS A 53 29.40 -11.64 6.93
CA HIS A 53 28.22 -11.37 6.13
C HIS A 53 27.38 -12.63 5.91
N THR A 54 28.00 -13.73 5.47
CA THR A 54 27.30 -15.00 5.26
C THR A 54 26.65 -15.48 6.54
N TYR A 55 27.38 -15.46 7.66
CA TYR A 55 26.84 -15.85 8.97
C TYR A 55 25.69 -14.96 9.42
N PHE A 56 25.80 -13.64 9.22
CA PHE A 56 24.72 -12.70 9.54
C PHE A 56 23.45 -12.98 8.74
N GLU A 57 23.57 -13.31 7.45
CA GLU A 57 22.43 -13.52 6.57
C GLU A 57 21.76 -14.90 6.76
N THR A 58 22.52 -15.94 7.10
CA THR A 58 21.98 -17.29 7.30
C THR A 58 21.40 -17.51 8.69
N GLU A 59 22.08 -17.02 9.73
CA GLU A 59 21.72 -17.33 11.12
C GLU A 59 20.80 -16.28 11.76
N PHE A 60 20.72 -15.06 11.21
CA PHE A 60 19.96 -13.97 11.81
C PHE A 60 18.93 -13.39 10.84
N ASN A 61 17.67 -13.41 11.26
CA ASN A 61 16.58 -12.71 10.56
C ASN A 61 16.53 -11.24 11.00
N ILE A 62 17.59 -10.48 10.68
CA ILE A 62 17.71 -9.05 11.00
C ILE A 62 17.59 -8.22 9.71
N SER A 63 17.00 -7.03 9.79
CA SER A 63 17.05 -6.05 8.70
C SER A 63 17.30 -4.66 9.21
N PHE A 64 17.73 -3.78 8.32
CA PHE A 64 17.98 -2.38 8.62
C PHE A 64 16.76 -1.54 8.24
N GLY A 65 16.50 -0.51 9.04
CA GLY A 65 15.41 0.44 8.89
C GLY A 65 14.09 0.02 9.49
N TYR A 66 13.04 0.76 9.13
CA TYR A 66 11.71 0.55 9.67
C TYR A 66 11.00 -0.63 9.00
N PRO A 67 10.16 -1.38 9.74
CA PRO A 67 9.23 -2.31 9.14
C PRO A 67 8.36 -1.59 8.10
N ARG A 68 8.37 -2.04 6.84
CA ARG A 68 7.64 -1.37 5.73
C ARG A 68 6.10 -1.43 5.84
N LYS A 69 5.53 -1.99 6.91
CA LYS A 69 4.10 -2.28 7.06
C LYS A 69 3.69 -2.20 8.53
N ASP A 70 3.91 -1.07 9.18
CA ASP A 70 3.73 -1.05 10.64
C ASP A 70 2.27 -0.89 11.09
N THR A 71 1.40 -0.29 10.29
CA THR A 71 -0.06 -0.30 10.53
C THR A 71 -0.80 0.14 9.28
N CYS A 72 -2.02 -0.36 9.07
CA CYS A 72 -2.97 0.29 8.17
C CYS A 72 -3.66 1.44 8.92
N SER A 73 -4.16 2.42 8.17
CA SER A 73 -4.88 3.57 8.73
C SER A 73 -6.02 3.16 9.66
N THR A 74 -6.73 2.08 9.34
CA THR A 74 -7.82 1.54 10.17
C THR A 74 -7.32 1.03 11.52
N CYS A 75 -6.19 0.33 11.56
CA CYS A 75 -5.58 -0.11 12.82
C CYS A 75 -5.13 1.07 13.68
N ASP A 76 -4.59 2.13 13.07
CA ASP A 76 -4.16 3.33 13.78
C ASP A 76 -5.35 4.08 14.38
N SER A 77 -6.42 4.30 13.59
CA SER A 77 -7.64 4.96 14.07
C SER A 77 -8.26 4.19 15.24
N LEU A 78 -8.48 2.88 15.09
CA LEU A 78 -9.08 2.06 16.15
C LEU A 78 -8.22 2.04 17.42
N LYS A 79 -6.89 2.00 17.27
CA LYS A 79 -5.98 2.06 18.43
C LYS A 79 -6.10 3.41 19.17
N SER A 80 -6.19 4.51 18.43
CA SER A 80 -6.37 5.84 19.00
C SER A 80 -7.73 5.98 19.70
N GLU A 81 -8.80 5.53 19.06
CA GLU A 81 -10.17 5.56 19.61
C GLU A 81 -10.30 4.72 20.89
N ILE A 82 -9.80 3.48 20.87
CA ILE A 82 -9.77 2.60 22.06
C ILE A 82 -8.97 3.26 23.19
N GLY A 83 -7.84 3.90 22.87
CA GLY A 83 -7.04 4.65 23.83
C GLY A 83 -7.82 5.80 24.47
N ALA A 84 -8.50 6.59 23.65
CA ALA A 84 -9.31 7.72 24.12
C ALA A 84 -10.49 7.27 25.00
N ILE A 85 -11.18 6.18 24.63
CA ILE A 85 -12.28 5.62 25.44
C ILE A 85 -11.75 5.12 26.79
N LYS A 86 -10.62 4.41 26.80
CA LYS A 86 -9.97 3.93 28.05
C LYS A 86 -9.57 5.09 28.96
N GLU A 87 -9.06 6.17 28.40
CA GLU A 87 -8.72 7.38 29.17
C GLU A 87 -9.96 8.06 29.75
N LYS A 88 -11.05 8.16 28.98
CA LYS A 88 -12.34 8.69 29.46
C LYS A 88 -12.89 7.85 30.61
N LEU A 89 -12.81 6.52 30.52
CA LEU A 89 -13.25 5.60 31.56
C LEU A 89 -12.46 5.79 32.88
N LEU A 90 -11.17 6.14 32.80
CA LEU A 90 -10.36 6.44 33.97
C LEU A 90 -10.70 7.80 34.63
N LYS A 91 -11.19 8.77 33.85
CA LYS A 91 -11.41 10.16 34.30
C LYS A 91 -12.86 10.48 34.67
N SER A 92 -13.81 9.65 34.26
CA SER A 92 -15.25 9.87 34.51
C SER A 92 -15.61 9.73 36.00
N THR A 93 -16.53 10.60 36.46
CA THR A 93 -17.23 10.55 37.76
C THR A 93 -18.15 9.31 37.86
N PRO A 94 -18.65 8.93 39.06
CA PRO A 94 -19.37 7.66 39.26
C PRO A 94 -20.82 7.71 38.77
N ASP A 95 -21.06 8.28 37.60
CA ASP A 95 -22.34 8.21 36.92
C ASP A 95 -22.42 6.88 36.19
N GLN A 96 -23.19 5.95 36.76
CA GLN A 96 -23.25 4.55 36.30
C GLN A 96 -23.71 4.42 34.84
N GLU A 97 -24.53 5.33 34.33
CA GLU A 97 -25.00 5.31 32.95
C GLU A 97 -23.88 5.64 31.96
N ILE A 98 -23.05 6.65 32.25
CA ILE A 98 -21.92 7.06 31.40
C ILE A 98 -20.85 5.96 31.37
N LEU A 99 -20.60 5.31 32.51
CA LEU A 99 -19.65 4.19 32.57
C LEU A 99 -20.14 2.99 31.74
N LYS A 100 -21.45 2.70 31.74
CA LYS A 100 -22.02 1.61 30.93
C LYS A 100 -21.92 1.89 29.44
N THR A 101 -22.21 3.11 29.00
CA THR A 101 -22.13 3.47 27.57
C THR A 101 -20.69 3.41 27.08
N LEU A 102 -19.74 3.98 27.83
CA LEU A 102 -18.31 3.93 27.48
C LEU A 102 -17.76 2.48 27.45
N ALA A 103 -18.26 1.60 28.32
CA ALA A 103 -17.88 0.20 28.30
C ALA A 103 -18.41 -0.56 27.07
N GLN A 104 -19.64 -0.26 26.64
CA GLN A 104 -20.22 -0.81 25.40
C GLN A 104 -19.44 -0.34 24.17
N ASP A 105 -19.17 0.97 24.08
CA ASP A 105 -18.38 1.54 22.98
C ASP A 105 -16.98 0.92 22.88
N LEU A 106 -16.34 0.65 24.03
CA LEU A 106 -15.05 -0.01 24.09
C LEU A 106 -15.13 -1.43 23.52
N ASP A 107 -16.12 -2.22 23.96
CA ASP A 107 -16.32 -3.60 23.50
C ASP A 107 -16.57 -3.66 21.98
N ASP A 108 -17.40 -2.76 21.46
CA ASP A 108 -17.70 -2.69 20.03
C ASP A 108 -16.48 -2.30 19.20
N LYS A 109 -15.66 -1.35 19.68
CA LYS A 109 -14.39 -1.00 19.02
C LYS A 109 -13.36 -2.12 19.10
N GLU A 110 -13.34 -2.89 20.17
CA GLU A 110 -12.48 -4.07 20.27
C GLU A 110 -12.93 -5.20 19.33
N LYS A 111 -14.24 -5.41 19.15
CA LYS A 111 -14.79 -6.32 18.11
C LYS A 111 -14.42 -5.87 16.71
N GLU A 112 -14.60 -4.60 16.39
CA GLU A 112 -14.26 -4.03 15.07
C GLU A 112 -12.77 -4.29 14.74
N ARG A 113 -11.89 -4.03 15.71
CA ARG A 113 -10.46 -4.32 15.59
C ARG A 113 -10.19 -5.81 15.38
N ALA A 114 -10.88 -6.69 16.11
CA ALA A 114 -10.72 -8.14 15.96
C ALA A 114 -11.15 -8.62 14.58
N ASP A 115 -12.26 -8.13 14.05
CA ASP A 115 -12.76 -8.52 12.74
C ASP A 115 -11.90 -7.99 11.60
N HIS A 116 -11.38 -6.77 11.73
CA HIS A 116 -10.38 -6.25 10.81
C HIS A 116 -9.14 -7.17 10.75
N LEU A 117 -8.64 -7.61 11.91
CA LEU A 117 -7.50 -8.52 11.99
C LEU A 117 -7.80 -9.87 11.31
N LYS A 118 -8.96 -10.48 11.59
CA LYS A 118 -9.38 -11.75 10.94
C LYS A 118 -9.47 -11.62 9.42
N LYS A 119 -10.07 -10.53 8.92
CA LYS A 119 -10.18 -10.25 7.47
C LYS A 119 -8.78 -10.14 6.85
N SER A 120 -7.88 -9.39 7.50
CA SER A 120 -6.50 -9.23 7.04
C SER A 120 -5.74 -10.56 7.01
N GLU A 121 -5.92 -11.40 8.03
CA GLU A 121 -5.27 -12.70 8.13
C GLU A 121 -5.76 -13.65 7.02
N ARG A 122 -7.07 -13.70 6.79
CA ARG A 122 -7.65 -14.46 5.66
C ARG A 122 -7.05 -14.02 4.33
N PHE A 123 -6.97 -12.71 4.08
CA PHE A 123 -6.36 -12.16 2.86
C PHE A 123 -4.89 -12.60 2.71
N TYR A 124 -4.08 -12.46 3.76
CA TYR A 124 -2.65 -12.81 3.70
C TYR A 124 -2.43 -14.32 3.55
N ASN A 125 -3.24 -15.14 4.21
CA ASN A 125 -3.23 -16.59 4.04
C ASN A 125 -3.55 -16.98 2.59
N LEU A 126 -4.61 -16.41 2.03
CA LEU A 126 -5.02 -16.64 0.66
C LEU A 126 -3.94 -16.21 -0.34
N LYS A 127 -3.36 -15.01 -0.16
CA LYS A 127 -2.24 -14.52 -0.96
C LYS A 127 -1.02 -15.45 -0.90
N LYS A 128 -0.69 -15.97 0.29
CA LYS A 128 0.42 -16.93 0.47
C LYS A 128 0.13 -18.24 -0.24
N LEU A 129 -1.10 -18.75 -0.18
CA LEU A 129 -1.53 -19.95 -0.90
C LEU A 129 -1.40 -19.77 -2.41
N TYR A 130 -1.92 -18.68 -2.99
CA TYR A 130 -1.81 -18.43 -4.42
C TYR A 130 -0.37 -18.23 -4.89
N ARG A 131 0.48 -17.56 -4.10
CA ARG A 131 1.92 -17.44 -4.40
C ARG A 131 2.62 -18.80 -4.43
N LYS A 132 2.26 -19.72 -3.53
CA LYS A 132 2.77 -21.10 -3.54
C LYS A 132 2.23 -21.91 -4.72
N LYS A 133 0.96 -21.71 -5.10
CA LYS A 133 0.38 -22.36 -6.29
C LYS A 133 1.09 -21.90 -7.57
N SER A 134 1.33 -20.59 -7.72
CA SER A 134 2.01 -20.03 -8.90
C SER A 134 3.52 -20.32 -8.96
N SER A 135 4.18 -20.57 -7.83
CA SER A 135 5.57 -21.02 -7.84
C SER A 135 5.73 -22.48 -8.23
N LYS A 136 4.72 -23.33 -7.95
CA LYS A 136 4.72 -24.75 -8.34
C LYS A 136 4.49 -24.96 -9.85
N SER A 137 3.72 -24.09 -10.51
CA SER A 137 3.49 -24.18 -11.96
C SER A 137 4.68 -23.67 -12.80
N ASN A 138 5.60 -22.90 -12.23
CA ASN A 138 6.78 -22.33 -12.91
C ASN A 138 8.02 -23.23 -12.90
N LYS A 139 7.91 -24.52 -12.54
CA LYS A 139 9.04 -25.46 -12.74
C LYS A 139 9.38 -25.67 -14.22
N SER A 140 8.47 -25.34 -15.14
CA SER A 140 8.81 -25.08 -16.54
C SER A 140 9.31 -23.64 -16.68
N SER A 141 10.63 -23.50 -16.59
CA SER A 141 11.39 -22.25 -16.67
C SER A 141 11.14 -21.48 -17.97
N LYS A 142 10.02 -20.77 -18.10
CA LYS A 142 9.90 -19.68 -19.06
C LYS A 142 10.55 -18.45 -18.41
N LYS A 143 11.89 -18.36 -18.50
CA LYS A 143 12.56 -17.08 -18.30
C LYS A 143 11.86 -16.08 -19.23
N LEU A 144 11.16 -15.10 -18.68
CA LEU A 144 10.77 -13.93 -19.44
C LEU A 144 12.07 -13.33 -19.96
N LEU A 145 12.40 -13.59 -21.23
CA LEU A 145 13.53 -12.92 -21.86
C LEU A 145 13.22 -11.44 -21.78
N GLN A 146 14.15 -10.67 -21.22
CA GLN A 146 14.07 -9.21 -21.32
C GLN A 146 13.86 -8.86 -22.80
N PRO A 147 12.93 -7.95 -23.14
CA PRO A 147 12.72 -7.56 -24.53
C PRO A 147 14.06 -7.08 -25.09
N LYS A 148 14.61 -7.81 -26.07
CA LYS A 148 15.82 -7.38 -26.75
C LYS A 148 15.49 -6.04 -27.39
N ARG A 149 16.15 -4.96 -26.97
CA ARG A 149 16.04 -3.64 -27.61
C ARG A 149 16.39 -3.81 -29.09
N LYS A 150 15.38 -3.87 -29.96
CA LYS A 150 15.62 -3.73 -31.40
C LYS A 150 16.20 -2.34 -31.60
N LYS A 151 17.35 -2.23 -32.28
CA LYS A 151 17.86 -0.92 -32.71
C LYS A 151 16.72 -0.24 -33.48
N ARG A 152 16.33 0.94 -33.04
CA ARG A 152 15.30 1.75 -33.69
C ARG A 152 15.80 2.07 -35.09
N VAL A 153 15.27 1.38 -36.10
CA VAL A 153 15.44 1.79 -37.49
C VAL A 153 14.54 3.01 -37.65
N GLN A 154 15.14 4.19 -37.84
CA GLN A 154 14.40 5.37 -38.28
C GLN A 154 14.01 5.18 -39.75
N THR A 155 12.95 4.42 -40.01
CA THR A 155 12.20 4.60 -41.25
C THR A 155 11.28 5.80 -41.03
N SER A 156 11.72 6.97 -41.49
CA SER A 156 10.85 8.15 -41.62
C SER A 156 9.86 7.87 -42.75
N VAL A 157 8.81 7.10 -42.45
CA VAL A 157 7.62 7.12 -43.29
C VAL A 157 6.95 8.45 -42.98
N GLU A 158 6.90 9.34 -43.96
CA GLU A 158 6.17 10.60 -43.86
C GLU A 158 4.68 10.28 -43.85
N VAL A 159 4.15 9.97 -42.66
CA VAL A 159 2.74 9.70 -42.45
C VAL A 159 2.03 11.04 -42.40
N GLN A 160 1.25 11.35 -43.44
CA GLN A 160 0.33 12.49 -43.40
C GLN A 160 -0.77 12.18 -42.38
N LEU A 161 -0.71 12.85 -41.22
CA LEU A 161 -1.72 12.75 -40.19
C LEU A 161 -2.98 13.47 -40.66
N GLN A 162 -4.08 12.74 -40.79
CA GLN A 162 -5.39 13.34 -40.99
C GLN A 162 -5.92 13.88 -39.65
N ASN A 163 -6.46 15.09 -39.65
CA ASN A 163 -7.10 15.65 -38.46
C ASN A 163 -8.37 14.85 -38.13
N CYS A 164 -8.47 14.31 -36.92
CA CYS A 164 -9.66 13.57 -36.49
C CYS A 164 -10.91 14.45 -36.31
N TYR A 165 -10.72 15.77 -36.22
CA TYR A 165 -11.80 16.74 -36.05
C TYR A 165 -11.59 17.92 -36.98
N HIS A 166 -12.68 18.43 -37.55
CA HIS A 166 -12.68 19.55 -38.48
C HIS A 166 -13.46 20.69 -37.84
N GLY A 167 -12.94 21.20 -36.73
CA GLY A 167 -13.59 22.25 -35.94
C GLY A 167 -13.24 22.20 -34.46
N ARG A 168 -13.92 23.02 -33.67
CA ARG A 168 -13.79 23.02 -32.20
C ARG A 168 -14.50 21.80 -31.63
N LEU A 169 -13.88 21.11 -30.67
CA LEU A 169 -14.49 19.94 -30.04
C LEU A 169 -15.77 20.34 -29.29
N PRO A 170 -16.86 19.59 -29.45
CA PRO A 170 -18.08 19.79 -28.67
C PRO A 170 -17.82 19.40 -27.21
N ILE A 171 -18.15 20.29 -26.27
CA ILE A 171 -17.95 20.07 -24.83
C ILE A 171 -19.31 20.12 -24.14
N LYS A 172 -19.55 19.15 -23.24
CA LYS A 172 -20.75 19.12 -22.39
C LYS A 172 -20.86 20.42 -21.57
N ALA A 173 -22.06 20.98 -21.49
CA ALA A 173 -22.32 22.26 -20.81
C ALA A 173 -21.82 22.31 -19.36
N ALA A 174 -21.94 21.20 -18.61
CA ALA A 174 -21.39 21.10 -17.25
C ALA A 174 -19.87 21.33 -17.20
N LYS A 175 -19.12 20.66 -18.07
CA LYS A 175 -17.65 20.78 -18.15
C LYS A 175 -17.20 22.13 -18.70
N PHE A 176 -18.00 22.76 -19.56
CA PHE A 176 -17.70 24.08 -20.09
C PHE A 176 -17.65 25.16 -18.99
N ARG A 177 -18.56 25.09 -18.00
CA ARG A 177 -18.57 26.02 -16.86
C ARG A 177 -17.28 25.91 -16.03
N ASP A 178 -16.85 24.69 -15.74
CA ASP A 178 -15.60 24.43 -15.00
C ASP A 178 -14.38 24.93 -15.77
N LEU A 179 -14.33 24.68 -17.08
CA LEU A 179 -13.24 25.16 -17.94
C LEU A 179 -13.20 26.68 -18.02
N LEU A 180 -14.35 27.36 -18.06
CA LEU A 180 -14.41 28.81 -18.04
C LEU A 180 -13.89 29.36 -16.69
N HIS A 181 -14.29 28.75 -15.57
CA HIS A 181 -13.79 29.12 -14.25
C HIS A 181 -12.27 28.92 -14.15
N LEU A 182 -11.74 27.79 -14.60
CA LEU A 182 -10.30 27.52 -14.59
C LEU A 182 -9.52 28.47 -15.51
N SER A 183 -10.13 28.89 -16.64
CA SER A 183 -9.48 29.80 -17.59
C SER A 183 -9.11 31.15 -16.97
N GLN A 184 -9.75 31.57 -15.87
CA GLN A 184 -9.43 32.82 -15.18
C GLN A 184 -8.02 32.84 -14.58
N PHE A 185 -7.46 31.67 -14.27
CA PHE A 185 -6.13 31.53 -13.67
C PHE A 185 -5.01 31.43 -14.72
N LEU A 186 -5.34 31.50 -16.01
CA LEU A 186 -4.34 31.45 -17.08
C LEU A 186 -3.65 32.80 -17.23
N GLU A 187 -2.34 32.80 -17.43
CA GLU A 187 -1.55 34.04 -17.60
C GLU A 187 -1.70 34.63 -19.02
N ARG A 188 -1.87 33.77 -20.03
CA ARG A 188 -1.92 34.19 -21.44
C ARG A 188 -3.35 34.51 -21.89
N ASP A 189 -3.56 35.71 -22.42
CA ASP A 189 -4.89 36.16 -22.86
C ASP A 189 -5.40 35.41 -24.09
N GLU A 190 -4.50 34.97 -24.98
CA GLU A 190 -4.83 34.10 -26.12
C GLU A 190 -5.50 32.79 -25.66
N ALA A 191 -5.01 32.22 -24.55
CA ALA A 191 -5.57 30.99 -23.99
C ALA A 191 -6.96 31.24 -23.38
N LYS A 192 -7.16 32.37 -22.67
CA LYS A 192 -8.49 32.77 -22.15
C LYS A 192 -9.50 32.92 -23.29
N GLN A 193 -9.10 33.57 -24.39
CA GLN A 193 -9.95 33.74 -25.58
C GLN A 193 -10.27 32.40 -26.26
N PHE A 194 -9.32 31.45 -26.27
CA PHE A 194 -9.55 30.11 -26.78
C PHE A 194 -10.68 29.39 -26.02
N TYR A 195 -10.63 29.37 -24.68
CA TYR A 195 -11.65 28.68 -23.88
C TYR A 195 -13.03 29.36 -23.95
N ARG A 196 -13.08 30.70 -24.02
CA ARG A 196 -14.33 31.46 -24.22
C ARG A 196 -15.01 31.18 -25.56
N SER A 197 -14.25 30.77 -26.57
CA SER A 197 -14.74 30.52 -27.93
C SER A 197 -15.06 29.05 -28.21
N LEU A 198 -15.12 28.18 -27.19
CA LEU A 198 -15.55 26.78 -27.35
C LEU A 198 -17.08 26.70 -27.48
N ASN A 199 -17.56 25.78 -28.33
CA ASN A 199 -18.99 25.61 -28.58
C ASN A 199 -19.65 24.80 -27.46
N GLN A 200 -20.75 25.34 -26.92
CA GLN A 200 -21.64 24.57 -26.05
C GLN A 200 -22.51 23.67 -26.92
N VAL A 201 -22.61 22.39 -26.55
CA VAL A 201 -23.64 21.50 -27.08
C VAL A 201 -24.58 21.22 -25.92
N GLU A 202 -25.86 21.60 -26.08
CA GLU A 202 -26.91 21.14 -25.17
C GLU A 202 -27.08 19.63 -25.35
N PRO A 203 -27.11 18.86 -24.25
CA PRO A 203 -27.37 17.42 -24.33
C PRO A 203 -28.73 17.17 -25.00
N PRO A 204 -28.88 16.10 -25.81
CA PRO A 204 -30.20 15.57 -26.13
C PRO A 204 -30.97 15.30 -24.83
N GLU A 205 -32.27 15.56 -24.81
CA GLU A 205 -33.13 15.46 -23.61
C GLU A 205 -33.24 14.04 -23.02
N ASP A 206 -32.62 13.03 -23.62
CA ASP A 206 -32.77 11.61 -23.28
C ASP A 206 -31.62 10.99 -22.45
N ASP A 207 -30.62 11.76 -22.00
CA ASP A 207 -29.61 11.25 -21.07
C ASP A 207 -30.15 11.35 -19.63
N GLU A 208 -31.06 10.45 -19.24
CA GLU A 208 -31.32 10.19 -17.82
C GLU A 208 -29.99 9.89 -17.13
N GLU A 209 -29.80 10.48 -15.95
CA GLU A 209 -28.63 10.21 -15.12
C GLU A 209 -28.53 8.70 -14.91
N ASP A 210 -27.45 8.09 -15.43
CA ASP A 210 -27.00 6.76 -15.00
C ASP A 210 -26.74 6.86 -13.49
N ASN A 211 -27.79 6.61 -12.73
CA ASN A 211 -27.73 6.30 -11.32
C ASN A 211 -27.04 4.94 -11.28
N ASP A 212 -25.71 4.95 -11.12
CA ASP A 212 -24.90 3.77 -10.83
C ASP A 212 -25.34 3.23 -9.45
N GLU A 213 -26.53 2.65 -9.40
CA GLU A 213 -27.02 1.89 -8.27
C GLU A 213 -26.08 0.69 -8.16
N PHE A 214 -25.30 0.67 -7.08
CA PHE A 214 -24.35 -0.39 -6.80
C PHE A 214 -25.12 -1.70 -6.63
N ILE A 215 -25.23 -2.47 -7.72
CA ILE A 215 -25.79 -3.82 -7.69
C ILE A 215 -24.84 -4.65 -6.84
N ASP A 216 -25.25 -4.98 -5.62
CA ASP A 216 -24.54 -5.95 -4.79
C ASP A 216 -24.42 -7.26 -5.59
N ASP A 217 -23.17 -7.71 -5.82
CA ASP A 217 -22.91 -9.00 -6.45
C ASP A 217 -23.70 -10.09 -5.69
N PRO A 218 -24.47 -10.93 -6.40
CA PRO A 218 -25.20 -12.02 -5.75
C PRO A 218 -24.20 -12.95 -5.04
N PRO A 219 -24.60 -13.53 -3.89
CA PRO A 219 -23.76 -14.50 -3.19
C PRO A 219 -23.31 -15.60 -4.13
N ILE A 220 -22.01 -15.87 -4.16
CA ILE A 220 -21.46 -17.02 -4.88
C ILE A 220 -22.06 -18.26 -4.23
N ASP A 221 -22.94 -18.95 -4.95
CA ASP A 221 -23.44 -20.27 -4.57
C ASP A 221 -22.23 -21.19 -4.36
N VAL A 222 -22.10 -21.67 -3.12
CA VAL A 222 -21.15 -22.71 -2.80
C VAL A 222 -21.77 -23.99 -3.33
N ASP A 223 -21.25 -24.50 -4.45
CA ASP A 223 -21.61 -25.82 -4.96
C ASP A 223 -21.52 -26.86 -3.83
N PRO A 224 -22.63 -27.52 -3.46
CA PRO A 224 -22.64 -28.49 -2.40
C PRO A 224 -22.36 -29.88 -2.95
N ASP A 225 -21.31 -30.07 -3.76
CA ASP A 225 -20.88 -31.40 -4.19
C ASP A 225 -19.38 -31.40 -4.49
N GLY A 226 -18.62 -31.94 -3.53
CA GLY A 226 -17.19 -32.12 -3.61
C GLY A 226 -16.75 -33.08 -2.52
N GLU A 227 -17.21 -34.33 -2.63
CA GLU A 227 -16.54 -35.50 -2.04
C GLU A 227 -15.03 -35.53 -2.41
#